data_AF-A0A952R387-F1
#
_entry.id   AF-A0A952R387-F1
#
_cell.length_a   1.000
_cell.length_b   1.000
_cell.length_c   1.000
_cell.angle_alpha   90.00
_cell.angle_beta   90.00
_cell.angle_gamma   90.00
#
_symmetry.space_group_name_H-M   'P 1'
#
loop_
_entity.id
_entity.type
_entity.pdbx_description
1 polymer ?
#
loop_
_entity_poly.entity_id
_entity_poly.type
_entity_poly.pdbx_seq_one_letter_code
_entity_poly.pdbx_strand_id
1 'polypeptide(L)'
;MNANNATPDDKDAEENAEAVAAEDAAENTPADEAAADEVVTESPTEDAEAAVGSEASVDEAATPAQTGEVAPAPVQTVYVTAPTPPKRKGNRGMGTLLAFVAAIVFAAAYAGVAALLILFVNPAVVPDALVKFLVGPLYYIPVLAFLVIMILWALLVNRASWWAWVIGSLVVAAVTYFASIGALLLMAGGFGLTASEAARDFVGFAVNPALIAAGLLARETSIWFGAAIARRGRRVRERNYEAWQAFENEEARKRAEFGGVAAV
;
A
#
# COMPACT_ATOMS: atom_id res chain seq x y z
N MET A 1 14.36 -3.76 77.61
CA MET A 1 13.46 -4.92 77.36
C MET A 1 12.27 -4.36 76.60
N ASN A 2 12.35 -4.20 75.28
CA ASN A 2 12.21 -5.17 74.17
C ASN A 2 10.74 -5.48 73.80
N ALA A 3 10.51 -5.48 72.47
CA ALA A 3 9.32 -5.80 71.66
C ALA A 3 8.25 -4.67 71.60
N ASN A 4 8.07 -3.88 70.52
CA ASN A 4 8.18 -4.11 69.07
C ASN A 4 7.38 -5.33 68.56
N ASN A 5 6.12 -5.10 68.17
CA ASN A 5 5.50 -5.78 67.03
C ASN A 5 4.26 -5.01 66.52
N ALA A 6 4.44 -4.20 65.48
CA ALA A 6 3.38 -3.81 64.55
C ALA A 6 4.04 -3.52 63.19
N THR A 7 3.76 -4.40 62.25
CA THR A 7 4.19 -4.47 60.85
C THR A 7 4.03 -3.12 60.12
N PRO A 8 5.09 -2.59 59.46
CA PRO A 8 4.94 -1.59 58.41
C PRO A 8 4.67 -2.26 57.06
N ASP A 9 3.78 -1.62 56.32
CA ASP A 9 3.38 -1.79 54.92
C ASP A 9 4.38 -2.50 54.00
N ASP A 10 3.90 -3.56 53.35
CA ASP A 10 4.53 -4.23 52.21
C ASP A 10 4.07 -3.52 50.91
N LYS A 11 4.34 -2.21 50.80
CA LYS A 11 3.89 -1.37 49.67
C LYS A 11 4.91 -0.45 49.03
N ASP A 12 6.14 -0.38 49.54
CA ASP A 12 7.16 0.55 49.00
C ASP A 12 8.31 -0.16 48.26
N ALA A 13 8.16 -1.46 47.92
CA ALA A 13 9.21 -2.25 47.26
C ALA A 13 8.93 -2.58 45.78
N GLU A 14 7.75 -2.26 45.22
CA GLU A 14 7.45 -2.47 43.80
C GLU A 14 7.62 -1.21 42.94
N GLU A 15 7.83 -0.02 43.54
CA GLU A 15 7.98 1.25 42.80
C GLU A 15 9.42 1.52 42.30
N ASN A 16 10.37 0.59 42.51
CA ASN A 16 11.78 0.81 42.17
C ASN A 16 12.40 -0.23 41.22
N ALA A 17 11.58 -0.96 40.46
CA ALA A 17 12.03 -1.95 39.48
C ALA A 17 11.66 -1.61 38.01
N GLU A 18 10.94 -0.53 37.74
CA GLU A 18 10.49 -0.18 36.37
C GLU A 18 11.18 1.07 35.78
N ALA A 19 12.24 1.57 36.43
CA ALA A 19 12.99 2.75 36.00
C ALA A 19 14.28 2.44 35.20
N VAL A 20 14.50 1.20 34.73
CA VAL A 20 15.70 0.83 33.94
C VAL A 20 15.33 -0.03 32.73
N ALA A 21 14.67 0.57 31.74
CA ALA A 21 14.59 0.02 30.36
C ALA A 21 14.20 1.07 29.31
N ALA A 22 14.52 2.34 29.56
CA ALA A 22 14.32 3.45 28.63
C ALA A 22 15.69 4.01 28.19
N GLU A 23 16.38 3.31 27.30
CA GLU A 23 17.46 3.86 26.46
C GLU A 23 17.92 2.79 25.45
N ASP A 24 17.32 2.75 24.26
CA ASP A 24 18.04 2.60 22.98
C ASP A 24 17.06 2.85 21.81
N ALA A 25 17.57 3.42 20.71
CA ALA A 25 16.92 3.76 19.45
C ALA A 25 16.39 5.21 19.25
N ALA A 26 17.27 6.19 19.39
CA ALA A 26 17.44 7.21 18.34
C ALA A 26 18.25 6.53 17.19
N GLU A 27 18.14 6.77 15.89
CA GLU A 27 18.09 8.01 15.13
C GLU A 27 18.03 7.59 13.63
N ASN A 28 17.15 8.20 12.82
CA ASN A 28 17.46 8.57 11.42
C ASN A 28 16.25 9.21 10.72
N THR A 29 16.36 10.51 10.49
CA THR A 29 15.69 11.25 9.41
C THR A 29 16.79 11.93 8.59
N PRO A 30 16.66 11.96 7.26
CA PRO A 30 16.64 13.27 6.63
C PRO A 30 15.45 13.43 5.69
N ALA A 31 14.95 14.67 5.68
CA ALA A 31 14.03 15.23 4.71
C ALA A 31 14.80 15.65 3.45
N ASP A 32 14.16 15.49 2.27
CA ASP A 32 14.44 16.22 1.03
C ASP A 32 13.23 15.99 0.10
N GLU A 33 12.29 16.91 -0.01
CA GLU A 33 12.23 18.08 -0.90
C GLU A 33 11.41 17.77 -2.16
N ALA A 34 10.50 18.69 -2.45
CA ALA A 34 9.43 18.57 -3.41
C ALA A 34 9.95 18.76 -4.84
N ALA A 35 9.54 17.89 -5.75
CA ALA A 35 9.56 18.17 -7.18
C ALA A 35 8.17 17.90 -7.75
N ALA A 36 7.50 18.98 -8.13
CA ALA A 36 6.30 18.99 -8.96
C ALA A 36 6.67 18.43 -10.33
N ASP A 37 5.87 17.49 -10.85
CA ASP A 37 6.03 17.04 -12.24
C ASP A 37 5.04 17.81 -13.10
N GLU A 38 5.61 18.61 -13.98
CA GLU A 38 4.98 19.48 -14.95
C GLU A 38 4.46 18.64 -16.13
N VAL A 39 3.20 18.86 -16.49
CA VAL A 39 2.54 18.21 -17.62
C VAL A 39 3.12 18.77 -18.92
N VAL A 40 3.90 17.97 -19.65
CA VAL A 40 4.24 18.25 -21.05
C VAL A 40 3.54 17.23 -21.94
N THR A 41 2.54 17.75 -22.67
CA THR A 41 1.87 17.11 -23.80
C THR A 41 2.73 17.27 -25.05
N GLU A 42 3.09 16.18 -25.74
CA GLU A 42 3.31 16.22 -27.20
C GLU A 42 2.85 14.89 -27.84
N SER A 43 2.13 15.04 -28.95
CA SER A 43 1.77 13.99 -29.92
C SER A 43 2.35 14.42 -31.30
N PRO A 44 2.15 13.68 -32.40
CA PRO A 44 3.12 12.80 -33.05
C PRO A 44 3.58 13.29 -34.44
N THR A 45 4.67 12.75 -35.01
CA THR A 45 5.04 12.94 -36.43
C THR A 45 5.88 11.73 -36.86
N GLU A 46 5.29 10.78 -37.60
CA GLU A 46 5.36 10.56 -39.06
C GLU A 46 6.70 10.03 -39.58
N ASP A 47 6.67 8.76 -39.96
CA ASP A 47 7.61 8.03 -40.84
C ASP A 47 7.56 8.57 -42.27
N ALA A 48 8.72 8.85 -42.88
CA ALA A 48 8.94 8.74 -44.32
C ALA A 48 10.44 8.77 -44.72
N GLU A 49 10.74 7.95 -45.74
CA GLU A 49 11.81 8.06 -46.75
C GLU A 49 13.24 7.51 -46.51
N ALA A 50 13.39 6.24 -46.93
CA ALA A 50 14.22 5.76 -48.06
C ALA A 50 15.42 6.58 -48.60
N ALA A 51 16.55 5.88 -48.83
CA ALA A 51 17.17 5.65 -50.16
C ALA A 51 18.73 5.66 -50.19
N VAL A 52 19.29 4.47 -50.48
CA VAL A 52 20.36 4.08 -51.46
C VAL A 52 21.71 4.83 -51.59
N GLY A 53 22.80 4.05 -51.64
CA GLY A 53 24.06 4.31 -52.36
C GLY A 53 25.30 4.19 -51.46
N SER A 54 26.46 3.63 -51.81
CA SER A 54 27.02 3.05 -53.05
C SER A 54 28.24 2.22 -52.62
N GLU A 55 28.48 1.07 -53.26
CA GLU A 55 29.78 0.40 -53.23
C GLU A 55 30.82 1.21 -54.04
N ALA A 56 32.08 1.19 -53.62
CA ALA A 56 33.24 1.16 -54.53
C ALA A 56 34.54 0.92 -53.75
N SER A 57 35.34 0.06 -54.34
CA SER A 57 36.54 -0.62 -53.89
C SER A 57 37.85 0.03 -54.38
N VAL A 58 38.97 -0.55 -53.91
CA VAL A 58 40.25 -0.81 -54.65
C VAL A 58 41.52 -0.01 -54.28
N ASP A 59 42.58 -0.82 -54.05
CA ASP A 59 44.04 -0.71 -54.23
C ASP A 59 44.99 0.15 -53.36
N GLU A 60 45.79 -0.59 -52.58
CA GLU A 60 47.24 -0.84 -52.76
C GLU A 60 48.15 0.28 -53.30
N ALA A 61 49.12 0.72 -52.47
CA ALA A 61 50.50 1.01 -52.90
C ALA A 61 51.46 1.32 -51.73
N ALA A 62 52.51 0.49 -51.66
CA ALA A 62 53.92 0.74 -51.33
C ALA A 62 54.37 1.96 -50.48
N THR A 63 55.13 1.63 -49.43
CA THR A 63 55.97 2.46 -48.55
C THR A 63 57.01 3.31 -49.28
N PRO A 64 57.37 4.48 -48.71
CA PRO A 64 58.77 4.63 -48.30
C PRO A 64 58.92 5.20 -46.89
N ALA A 65 59.95 4.72 -46.19
CA ALA A 65 60.30 5.08 -44.83
C ALA A 65 60.49 6.60 -44.66
N GLN A 66 59.65 7.21 -43.81
CA GLN A 66 59.90 8.51 -43.21
C GLN A 66 60.22 8.31 -41.73
N THR A 67 61.39 8.79 -41.32
CA THR A 67 61.77 9.05 -39.93
C THR A 67 60.83 10.12 -39.38
N GLY A 68 59.75 9.69 -38.75
CA GLY A 68 58.76 10.56 -38.12
C GLY A 68 58.53 10.12 -36.68
N GLU A 69 58.53 11.11 -35.78
CA GLU A 69 57.97 11.05 -34.43
C GLU A 69 56.81 10.04 -34.35
N VAL A 70 56.84 9.12 -33.38
CA VAL A 70 55.72 8.19 -33.15
C VAL A 70 54.50 9.03 -32.76
N ALA A 71 53.63 9.31 -33.73
CA ALA A 71 52.34 9.92 -33.47
C ALA A 71 51.57 9.02 -32.49
N PRO A 72 51.01 9.56 -31.40
CA PRO A 72 50.27 8.75 -30.44
C PRO A 72 49.12 8.06 -31.17
N ALA A 73 49.04 6.73 -31.03
CA ALA A 73 47.95 5.95 -31.59
C ALA A 73 46.61 6.57 -31.16
N PRO A 74 45.62 6.72 -32.06
CA PRO A 74 44.33 7.27 -31.69
C PRO A 74 43.69 6.36 -30.65
N VAL A 75 43.54 6.87 -29.43
CA VAL A 75 42.80 6.22 -28.34
C VAL A 75 41.36 6.01 -28.83
N GLN A 76 41.04 4.78 -29.24
CA GLN A 76 39.66 4.40 -29.54
C GLN A 76 38.89 4.33 -28.22
N THR A 77 38.20 5.40 -27.87
CA THR A 77 37.26 5.43 -26.75
C THR A 77 36.06 4.56 -27.10
N VAL A 78 36.03 3.33 -26.57
CA VAL A 78 34.86 2.46 -26.66
C VAL A 78 33.81 2.97 -25.68
N TYR A 79 32.72 3.53 -26.21
CA TYR A 79 31.57 3.94 -25.41
C TYR A 79 30.80 2.70 -24.97
N VAL A 80 31.09 2.22 -23.75
CA VAL A 80 30.30 1.14 -23.15
C VAL A 80 29.01 1.75 -22.63
N THR A 81 27.88 1.26 -23.13
CA THR A 81 26.56 1.63 -22.60
C THR A 81 26.46 1.21 -21.14
N ALA A 82 26.21 2.18 -20.25
CA ALA A 82 26.00 1.92 -18.84
C ALA A 82 24.78 1.00 -18.66
N PRO A 83 24.86 -0.04 -17.82
CA PRO A 83 23.73 -0.92 -17.56
C PRO A 83 22.56 -0.13 -16.93
N THR A 84 21.36 -0.34 -17.44
CA THR A 84 20.17 0.38 -16.98
C THR A 84 19.70 -0.17 -15.62
N PRO A 85 19.46 0.68 -14.61
CA PRO A 85 19.06 0.23 -13.28
C PRO A 85 17.66 -0.43 -13.28
N PRO A 86 17.41 -1.42 -12.41
CA PRO A 86 16.14 -2.13 -12.36
C PRO A 86 14.99 -1.24 -11.84
N LYS A 87 13.92 -1.12 -12.61
CA LYS A 87 12.72 -0.36 -12.21
C LYS A 87 12.02 -1.07 -11.03
N ARG A 88 11.72 -0.31 -9.96
CA ARG A 88 10.96 -0.83 -8.81
C ARG A 88 9.51 -1.12 -9.20
N LYS A 89 9.09 -2.38 -9.11
CA LYS A 89 7.68 -2.76 -9.33
C LYS A 89 6.83 -2.37 -8.12
N GLY A 90 5.71 -1.68 -8.37
CA GLY A 90 4.74 -1.27 -7.35
C GLY A 90 3.68 -2.35 -7.06
N ASN A 91 3.12 -2.34 -5.85
CA ASN A 91 2.04 -3.25 -5.42
C ASN A 91 0.64 -2.58 -5.40
N ARG A 92 0.54 -1.31 -5.83
CA ARG A 92 -0.68 -0.50 -5.70
C ARG A 92 -1.89 -1.13 -6.39
N GLY A 93 -1.77 -1.51 -7.66
CA GLY A 93 -2.88 -2.10 -8.41
C GLY A 93 -3.38 -3.43 -7.83
N MET A 94 -2.47 -4.27 -7.35
CA MET A 94 -2.83 -5.54 -6.71
C MET A 94 -3.49 -5.32 -5.33
N GLY A 95 -3.01 -4.33 -4.57
CA GLY A 95 -3.65 -3.91 -3.32
C GLY A 95 -5.09 -3.47 -3.53
N THR A 96 -5.34 -2.65 -4.56
CA THR A 96 -6.70 -2.24 -4.94
C THR A 96 -7.57 -3.43 -5.36
N LEU A 97 -7.05 -4.34 -6.18
CA LEU A 97 -7.80 -5.53 -6.60
C LEU A 97 -8.19 -6.39 -5.39
N LEU A 98 -7.27 -6.59 -4.44
CA LEU A 98 -7.57 -7.32 -3.20
C LEU A 98 -8.57 -6.57 -2.33
N ALA A 99 -8.57 -5.24 -2.31
CA ALA A 99 -9.59 -4.44 -1.63
C ALA A 99 -10.97 -4.61 -2.27
N PHE A 100 -11.07 -4.67 -3.61
CA PHE A 100 -12.32 -5.00 -4.29
C PHE A 100 -12.82 -6.41 -3.93
N VAL A 101 -11.93 -7.41 -3.93
CA VAL A 101 -12.29 -8.78 -3.49
C VAL A 101 -12.76 -8.78 -2.04
N ALA A 102 -12.08 -8.04 -1.16
CA ALA A 102 -12.50 -7.87 0.23
C ALA A 102 -13.91 -7.30 0.34
N ALA A 103 -14.26 -6.30 -0.48
CA ALA A 103 -15.59 -5.71 -0.49
C ALA A 103 -16.67 -6.70 -0.97
N ILE A 104 -16.37 -7.55 -1.95
CA ILE A 104 -17.30 -8.61 -2.39
C ILE A 104 -17.54 -9.61 -1.25
N VAL A 105 -16.47 -10.04 -0.57
CA VAL A 105 -16.59 -10.97 0.57
C VAL A 105 -17.33 -10.32 1.75
N PHE A 106 -17.05 -9.05 2.04
CA PHE A 106 -17.80 -8.27 3.01
C PHE A 106 -19.29 -8.22 2.68
N ALA A 107 -19.64 -7.90 1.43
CA ALA A 107 -21.04 -7.82 1.00
C ALA A 107 -21.76 -9.16 1.16
N ALA A 108 -21.12 -10.26 0.75
CA ALA A 108 -21.66 -11.60 0.91
C ALA A 108 -21.82 -12.00 2.39
N ALA A 109 -20.80 -11.75 3.22
CA ALA A 109 -20.86 -12.03 4.65
C ALA A 109 -21.95 -11.19 5.35
N TYR A 110 -22.08 -9.92 4.96
CA TYR A 110 -23.09 -9.02 5.51
C TYR A 110 -24.51 -9.44 5.12
N ALA A 111 -24.73 -9.82 3.86
CA ALA A 111 -25.99 -10.42 3.43
C ALA A 111 -26.30 -11.71 4.20
N GLY A 112 -25.29 -12.56 4.44
CA GLY A 112 -25.42 -13.78 5.23
C GLY A 112 -25.84 -13.51 6.68
N VAL A 113 -25.18 -12.55 7.35
CA VAL A 113 -25.55 -12.15 8.71
C VAL A 113 -26.95 -11.54 8.76
N ALA A 114 -27.32 -10.70 7.79
CA ALA A 114 -28.67 -10.17 7.69
C ALA A 114 -29.72 -11.28 7.51
N ALA A 115 -29.45 -12.27 6.66
CA ALA A 115 -30.31 -13.44 6.50
C ALA A 115 -30.47 -14.22 7.81
N LEU A 116 -29.40 -14.40 8.58
CA LEU A 116 -29.46 -15.03 9.91
C LEU A 116 -30.28 -14.21 10.91
N LEU A 117 -30.13 -12.88 10.93
CA LEU A 117 -30.92 -12.00 11.78
C LEU A 117 -32.41 -12.08 11.43
N ILE A 118 -32.77 -12.06 10.14
CA ILE A 118 -34.15 -12.18 9.69
C ILE A 118 -34.72 -13.56 10.05
N LEU A 119 -33.95 -14.63 9.80
CA LEU A 119 -34.32 -16.00 10.13
C LEU A 119 -34.65 -16.17 11.62
N PHE A 120 -33.85 -15.55 12.49
CA PHE A 120 -34.04 -15.61 13.93
C PHE A 120 -35.30 -14.86 14.41
N VAL A 121 -35.65 -13.75 13.75
CA VAL A 121 -36.82 -12.93 14.13
C VAL A 121 -38.11 -13.51 13.56
N ASN A 122 -38.13 -13.82 12.26
CA ASN A 122 -39.30 -14.39 11.60
C ASN A 122 -38.88 -15.22 10.36
N PRO A 123 -38.85 -16.56 10.47
CA PRO A 123 -38.38 -17.43 9.39
C PRO A 123 -39.30 -17.42 8.16
N ALA A 124 -40.59 -17.12 8.32
CA ALA A 124 -41.57 -17.21 7.24
C ALA A 124 -41.39 -16.14 6.17
N VAL A 125 -40.76 -15.01 6.51
CA VAL A 125 -40.60 -13.85 5.62
C VAL A 125 -39.20 -13.73 5.02
N VAL A 126 -38.31 -14.69 5.29
CA VAL A 126 -36.89 -14.60 4.92
C VAL A 126 -36.67 -14.24 3.45
N PRO A 127 -37.33 -14.90 2.45
CA PRO A 127 -37.07 -14.59 1.05
C PRO A 127 -37.37 -13.12 0.71
N ASP A 128 -38.56 -12.64 1.07
CA ASP A 128 -39.02 -11.28 0.73
C ASP A 128 -38.26 -10.21 1.52
N ALA A 129 -38.04 -10.44 2.82
CA ALA A 129 -37.32 -9.52 3.67
C ALA A 129 -35.84 -9.41 3.28
N LEU A 130 -35.21 -10.52 2.88
CA LEU A 130 -33.83 -10.52 2.42
C LEU A 130 -33.68 -9.76 1.11
N VAL A 131 -34.55 -10.03 0.12
CA VAL A 131 -34.54 -9.29 -1.16
C VAL A 131 -34.72 -7.79 -0.91
N LYS A 132 -35.70 -7.41 -0.07
CA LYS A 132 -35.93 -6.01 0.30
C LYS A 132 -34.73 -5.37 0.99
N PHE A 133 -34.02 -6.13 1.83
CA PHE A 133 -32.80 -5.67 2.47
C PHE A 133 -31.67 -5.45 1.45
N LEU A 134 -31.43 -6.42 0.54
CA LEU A 134 -30.36 -6.37 -0.46
C LEU A 134 -30.48 -5.18 -1.42
N VAL A 135 -31.69 -4.76 -1.76
CA VAL A 135 -31.92 -3.57 -2.61
C VAL A 135 -32.03 -2.28 -1.79
N GLY A 136 -32.06 -2.39 -0.47
CA GLY A 136 -32.28 -1.28 0.44
C GLY A 136 -31.00 -0.53 0.82
N PRO A 137 -31.12 0.75 1.24
CA PRO A 137 -29.97 1.58 1.64
C PRO A 137 -29.20 0.98 2.80
N LEU A 138 -29.88 0.25 3.69
CA LEU A 138 -29.25 -0.41 4.83
C LEU A 138 -28.24 -1.50 4.44
N TYR A 139 -28.29 -2.00 3.20
CA TYR A 139 -27.32 -2.94 2.65
C TYR A 139 -26.23 -2.24 1.83
N TYR A 140 -26.62 -1.51 0.77
CA TYR A 140 -25.63 -1.00 -0.18
C TYR A 140 -24.79 0.15 0.39
N ILE A 141 -25.30 0.96 1.32
CA ILE A 141 -24.52 2.07 1.91
C ILE A 141 -23.31 1.52 2.69
N PRO A 142 -23.45 0.58 3.65
CA PRO A 142 -22.30 -0.03 4.30
C PRO A 142 -21.33 -0.71 3.35
N VAL A 143 -21.83 -1.41 2.32
CA VAL A 143 -20.98 -2.07 1.31
C VAL A 143 -20.15 -1.06 0.52
N LEU A 144 -20.75 0.05 0.09
CA LEU A 144 -20.04 1.10 -0.64
C LEU A 144 -19.07 1.86 0.28
N ALA A 145 -19.48 2.19 1.50
CA ALA A 145 -18.62 2.83 2.49
C ALA A 145 -17.38 1.97 2.76
N PHE A 146 -17.56 0.67 3.01
CA PHE A 146 -16.48 -0.29 3.19
C PHE A 146 -15.57 -0.37 1.96
N LEU A 147 -16.14 -0.49 0.76
CA LEU A 147 -15.38 -0.56 -0.49
C LEU A 147 -14.46 0.65 -0.65
N VAL A 148 -15.00 1.86 -0.50
CA VAL A 148 -14.25 3.11 -0.65
C VAL A 148 -13.14 3.19 0.39
N ILE A 149 -13.46 3.00 1.68
CA ILE A 149 -12.45 3.12 2.73
C ILE A 149 -11.39 2.03 2.63
N MET A 150 -11.75 0.82 2.24
CA MET A 150 -10.81 -0.30 2.09
C MET A 150 -9.85 -0.06 0.92
N ILE A 151 -10.31 0.51 -0.18
CA ILE A 151 -9.45 0.93 -1.30
C ILE A 151 -8.51 2.05 -0.85
N LEU A 152 -9.04 3.09 -0.21
CA LEU A 152 -8.23 4.21 0.28
C LEU A 152 -7.16 3.73 1.27
N TRP A 153 -7.53 2.86 2.19
CA TRP A 153 -6.60 2.27 3.15
C TRP A 153 -5.55 1.41 2.45
N ALA A 154 -5.93 0.58 1.48
CA ALA A 154 -4.98 -0.25 0.72
C ALA A 154 -3.97 0.59 -0.09
N LEU A 155 -4.41 1.74 -0.61
CA LEU A 155 -3.54 2.67 -1.33
C LEU A 155 -2.58 3.41 -0.37
N LEU A 156 -3.07 3.81 0.80
CA LEU A 156 -2.30 4.51 1.82
C LEU A 156 -1.24 3.58 2.46
N VAL A 157 -1.62 2.34 2.77
CA VAL A 157 -0.84 1.38 3.57
C VAL A 157 -0.01 0.42 2.68
N ASN A 158 0.21 0.79 1.41
CA ASN A 158 0.84 -0.05 0.37
C ASN A 158 2.20 -0.68 0.74
N ARG A 159 2.93 -0.14 1.72
CA ARG A 159 4.23 -0.68 2.20
C ARG A 159 4.26 -1.03 3.69
N ALA A 160 3.12 -1.02 4.37
CA ALA A 160 3.12 -1.20 5.81
C ALA A 160 3.25 -2.67 6.24
N SER A 161 3.70 -2.86 7.47
CA SER A 161 3.75 -4.15 8.14
C SER A 161 2.34 -4.68 8.41
N TRP A 162 2.24 -5.97 8.73
CA TRP A 162 0.96 -6.61 9.05
C TRP A 162 0.23 -5.91 10.22
N TRP A 163 0.97 -5.39 11.20
CA TRP A 163 0.41 -4.66 12.34
C TRP A 163 -0.38 -3.41 11.95
N ALA A 164 0.04 -2.69 10.91
CA ALA A 164 -0.71 -1.54 10.40
C ALA A 164 -2.10 -1.93 9.88
N TRP A 165 -2.27 -3.16 9.40
CA TRP A 165 -3.58 -3.68 8.98
C TRP A 165 -4.46 -4.07 10.14
N VAL A 166 -3.86 -4.58 11.23
CA VAL A 166 -4.61 -4.91 12.45
C VAL A 166 -5.15 -3.65 13.11
N ILE A 167 -4.32 -2.64 13.33
CA ILE A 167 -4.76 -1.36 13.91
C ILE A 167 -5.65 -0.60 12.93
N GLY A 168 -5.28 -0.59 11.65
CA GLY A 168 -6.06 0.02 10.58
C GLY A 168 -7.46 -0.54 10.43
N SER A 169 -7.66 -1.82 10.74
CA SER A 169 -8.99 -2.43 10.69
C SER A 169 -9.99 -1.79 11.65
N LEU A 170 -9.53 -1.26 12.81
CA LEU A 170 -10.39 -0.52 13.72
C LEU A 170 -10.82 0.81 13.11
N VAL A 171 -9.89 1.50 12.43
CA VAL A 171 -10.19 2.76 11.73
C VAL A 171 -11.16 2.49 10.58
N VAL A 172 -10.90 1.46 9.76
CA VAL A 172 -11.78 1.06 8.66
C VAL A 172 -13.17 0.71 9.17
N ALA A 173 -13.27 -0.06 10.26
CA ALA A 173 -14.54 -0.42 10.87
C ALA A 173 -15.30 0.80 11.41
N ALA A 174 -14.63 1.67 12.16
CA ALA A 174 -15.23 2.88 12.72
C ALA A 174 -15.72 3.81 11.61
N VAL A 175 -14.89 4.06 10.60
CA VAL A 175 -15.26 4.90 9.45
C VAL A 175 -16.41 4.27 8.67
N THR A 176 -16.39 2.96 8.40
CA THR A 176 -17.49 2.28 7.71
C THR A 176 -18.80 2.45 8.49
N TYR A 177 -18.76 2.26 9.81
CA TYR A 177 -19.94 2.38 10.67
C TYR A 177 -20.49 3.82 10.71
N PHE A 178 -19.67 4.80 11.07
CA PHE A 178 -20.11 6.19 11.19
C PHE A 178 -20.43 6.83 9.83
N ALA A 179 -19.70 6.50 8.76
CA ALA A 179 -20.02 6.98 7.42
C ALA A 179 -21.34 6.39 6.93
N SER A 180 -21.65 5.14 7.25
CA SER A 180 -22.93 4.53 6.90
C SER A 180 -24.10 5.21 7.62
N ILE A 181 -23.95 5.45 8.93
CA ILE A 181 -24.94 6.20 9.71
C ILE A 181 -25.12 7.60 9.14
N GLY A 182 -24.02 8.34 8.92
CA GLY A 182 -24.07 9.68 8.33
C GLY A 182 -24.77 9.72 6.97
N ALA A 183 -24.45 8.79 6.07
CA ALA A 183 -25.10 8.68 4.76
C ALA A 183 -26.60 8.36 4.87
N LEU A 184 -26.98 7.50 5.81
CA LEU A 184 -28.39 7.18 6.07
C LEU A 184 -29.15 8.39 6.64
N LEU A 185 -28.56 9.17 7.55
CA LEU A 185 -29.15 10.41 8.05
C LEU A 185 -29.35 11.43 6.92
N LEU A 186 -28.35 11.58 6.05
CA LEU A 186 -28.46 12.46 4.89
C LEU A 186 -29.61 12.03 3.96
N MET A 187 -29.83 10.72 3.80
CA MET A 187 -30.93 10.19 3.01
C MET A 187 -32.30 10.32 3.69
N ALA A 188 -32.36 10.27 5.03
CA ALA A 188 -33.60 10.31 5.80
C ALA A 188 -34.21 11.72 5.98
N GLY A 189 -33.48 12.77 5.62
CA GLY A 189 -33.93 14.17 5.80
C GLY A 189 -32.77 15.17 5.89
N GLY A 190 -31.54 14.68 6.06
CA GLY A 190 -30.30 15.45 5.96
C GLY A 190 -30.32 16.77 6.71
N PHE A 191 -29.94 17.85 6.04
CA PHE A 191 -29.86 19.19 6.62
C PHE A 191 -31.23 19.82 6.95
N GLY A 192 -32.34 19.18 6.57
CA GLY A 192 -33.70 19.63 6.87
C GLY A 192 -34.21 19.17 8.25
N LEU A 193 -33.50 18.29 8.93
CA LEU A 193 -33.87 17.79 10.26
C LEU A 193 -33.53 18.81 11.35
N THR A 194 -34.40 18.93 12.35
CA THR A 194 -34.04 19.61 13.59
C THR A 194 -32.96 18.82 14.34
N ALA A 195 -32.21 19.49 15.22
CA ALA A 195 -31.15 18.83 16.00
C ALA A 195 -31.67 17.64 16.84
N SER A 196 -32.89 17.75 17.38
CA SER A 196 -33.53 16.66 18.13
C SER A 196 -33.93 15.46 17.27
N GLU A 197 -34.40 15.69 16.05
CA GLU A 197 -34.77 14.63 15.12
C GLU A 197 -33.52 13.91 14.62
N ALA A 198 -32.49 14.65 14.22
CA ALA A 198 -31.21 14.09 13.82
C ALA A 198 -30.57 13.24 14.93
N ALA A 199 -30.64 13.69 16.19
CA ALA A 199 -30.14 12.93 17.34
C ALA A 199 -30.95 11.63 17.56
N ARG A 200 -32.29 11.68 17.45
CA ARG A 200 -33.14 10.49 17.58
C ARG A 200 -32.85 9.47 16.48
N ASP A 201 -32.76 9.92 15.24
CA ASP A 201 -32.48 9.06 14.09
C ASP A 201 -31.07 8.47 14.16
N PHE A 202 -30.09 9.28 14.58
CA PHE A 202 -28.74 8.80 14.85
C PHE A 202 -28.74 7.65 15.85
N VAL A 203 -29.42 7.81 17.00
CA VAL A 203 -29.51 6.73 17.99
C VAL A 203 -30.20 5.50 17.40
N GLY A 204 -31.27 5.67 16.63
CA GLY A 204 -31.98 4.59 15.97
C GLY A 204 -31.10 3.79 15.00
N PHE A 205 -30.27 4.47 14.21
CA PHE A 205 -29.28 3.81 13.35
C PHE A 205 -28.13 3.21 14.15
N ALA A 206 -27.63 3.90 15.18
CA ALA A 206 -26.50 3.43 15.97
C ALA A 206 -26.78 2.09 16.66
N VAL A 207 -28.01 1.89 17.16
CA VAL A 207 -28.41 0.64 17.80
C VAL A 207 -28.95 -0.41 16.82
N ASN A 208 -28.96 -0.11 15.52
CA ASN A 208 -29.47 -1.04 14.51
C ASN A 208 -28.54 -2.27 14.39
N PRO A 209 -29.03 -3.50 14.63
CA PRO A 209 -28.19 -4.71 14.59
C PRO A 209 -27.47 -4.92 13.26
N ALA A 210 -28.07 -4.53 12.14
CA ALA A 210 -27.46 -4.66 10.82
C ALA A 210 -26.23 -3.74 10.68
N LEU A 211 -26.33 -2.48 11.15
CA LEU A 211 -25.20 -1.55 11.09
C LEU A 211 -24.07 -1.93 12.06
N ILE A 212 -24.42 -2.45 13.25
CA ILE A 212 -23.44 -3.01 14.18
C ILE A 212 -22.71 -4.20 13.52
N ALA A 213 -23.45 -5.12 12.91
CA ALA A 213 -22.89 -6.24 12.17
C ALA A 213 -21.97 -5.79 11.02
N ALA A 214 -22.37 -4.75 10.28
CA ALA A 214 -21.54 -4.17 9.22
C ALA A 214 -20.21 -3.63 9.76
N GLY A 215 -20.21 -2.91 10.89
CA GLY A 215 -18.98 -2.42 11.53
C GLY A 215 -18.05 -3.56 11.97
N LEU A 216 -18.60 -4.60 12.60
CA LEU A 216 -17.81 -5.77 13.03
C LEU A 216 -17.25 -6.55 11.84
N LEU A 217 -18.07 -6.81 10.81
CA LEU A 217 -17.61 -7.49 9.60
C LEU A 217 -16.57 -6.68 8.83
N ALA A 218 -16.67 -5.35 8.83
CA ALA A 218 -15.66 -4.49 8.23
C ALA A 218 -14.31 -4.70 8.91
N ARG A 219 -14.29 -4.74 10.26
CA ARG A 219 -13.07 -5.04 11.03
C ARG A 219 -12.47 -6.38 10.63
N GLU A 220 -13.25 -7.45 10.71
CA GLU A 220 -12.76 -8.80 10.45
C GLU A 220 -12.25 -8.92 9.01
N THR A 221 -13.03 -8.44 8.05
CA THR A 221 -12.65 -8.50 6.63
C THR A 221 -11.36 -7.73 6.38
N SER A 222 -11.20 -6.52 6.94
CA SER A 222 -9.97 -5.74 6.82
C SER A 222 -8.75 -6.42 7.43
N ILE A 223 -8.90 -7.17 8.53
CA ILE A 223 -7.80 -7.94 9.14
C ILE A 223 -7.34 -9.06 8.19
N TRP A 224 -8.27 -9.90 7.71
CA TRP A 224 -7.95 -11.06 6.88
C TRP A 224 -7.37 -10.65 5.52
N PHE A 225 -8.01 -9.69 4.85
CA PHE A 225 -7.54 -9.22 3.55
C PHE A 225 -6.31 -8.32 3.67
N GLY A 226 -6.20 -7.54 4.75
CA GLY A 226 -4.99 -6.79 5.06
C GLY A 226 -3.77 -7.70 5.24
N ALA A 227 -3.94 -8.84 5.92
CA ALA A 227 -2.89 -9.86 6.03
C ALA A 227 -2.48 -10.43 4.66
N ALA A 228 -3.44 -10.69 3.77
CA ALA A 228 -3.17 -11.16 2.42
C ALA A 228 -2.40 -10.13 1.58
N ILE A 229 -2.80 -8.85 1.65
CA ILE A 229 -2.13 -7.73 0.96
C ILE A 229 -0.70 -7.57 1.49
N ALA A 230 -0.51 -7.53 2.81
CA ALA A 230 0.80 -7.40 3.44
C ALA A 230 1.75 -8.56 3.08
N ARG A 231 1.26 -9.79 3.05
CA ARG A 231 2.05 -10.97 2.67
C ARG A 231 2.58 -10.86 1.24
N ARG A 232 1.75 -10.39 0.30
CA ARG A 232 2.18 -10.21 -1.09
C ARG A 232 3.11 -9.01 -1.26
N GLY A 233 2.87 -7.92 -0.54
CA GLY A 233 3.74 -6.75 -0.51
C GLY A 233 5.17 -7.10 -0.10
N ARG A 234 5.35 -7.98 0.91
CA ARG A 234 6.69 -8.47 1.32
C ARG A 234 7.41 -9.21 0.21
N ARG A 235 6.75 -10.15 -0.48
CA ARG A 235 7.36 -10.89 -1.60
C ARG A 235 7.78 -9.99 -2.76
N VAL A 236 7.00 -8.95 -3.07
CA VAL A 236 7.37 -7.98 -4.11
C VAL A 236 8.58 -7.16 -3.68
N ARG A 237 8.66 -6.79 -2.39
CA ARG A 237 9.80 -6.08 -1.83
C ARG A 237 11.07 -6.93 -1.85
N GLU A 238 11.00 -8.20 -1.48
CA GLU A 238 12.10 -9.17 -1.54
C GLU A 238 12.63 -9.29 -2.96
N ARG A 239 11.75 -9.54 -3.95
CA ARG A 239 12.13 -9.61 -5.36
C ARG A 239 12.74 -8.32 -5.91
N ASN A 240 12.20 -7.18 -5.49
CA ASN A 240 12.78 -5.90 -5.88
C ASN A 240 14.18 -5.74 -5.26
N TYR A 241 14.38 -6.15 -4.01
CA TYR A 241 15.67 -6.07 -3.33
C TYR A 241 16.71 -7.01 -3.95
N GLU A 242 16.35 -8.26 -4.25
CA GLU A 242 17.20 -9.21 -4.98
C GLU A 242 17.63 -8.67 -6.34
N ALA A 243 16.71 -8.06 -7.10
CA ALA A 243 17.03 -7.43 -8.39
C ALA A 243 18.02 -6.27 -8.25
N TRP A 244 17.90 -5.47 -7.18
CA TRP A 244 18.84 -4.39 -6.88
C TRP A 244 20.22 -4.92 -6.46
N GLN A 245 20.29 -5.92 -5.58
CA GLN A 245 21.56 -6.54 -5.20
C GLN A 245 22.28 -7.19 -6.39
N ALA A 246 21.56 -7.88 -7.27
CA ALA A 246 22.13 -8.47 -8.47
C ALA A 246 22.76 -7.40 -9.37
N PHE A 247 22.07 -6.28 -9.55
CA PHE A 247 22.57 -5.13 -10.31
C PHE A 247 23.85 -4.54 -9.69
N GLU A 248 23.85 -4.28 -8.37
CA GLU A 248 25.03 -3.76 -7.65
C GLU A 248 26.22 -4.71 -7.74
N ASN A 249 26.00 -6.03 -7.65
CA ASN A 249 27.05 -7.05 -7.78
C ASN A 249 27.62 -7.09 -9.21
N GLU A 250 26.77 -6.98 -10.23
CA GLU A 250 27.21 -6.92 -11.64
C GLU A 250 28.01 -5.64 -11.93
N GLU A 251 27.58 -4.50 -11.40
CA GLU A 251 28.33 -3.24 -11.51
C GLU A 251 29.68 -3.31 -10.81
N ALA A 252 29.72 -3.86 -9.59
CA ALA A 252 30.96 -4.04 -8.84
C ALA A 252 31.93 -4.99 -9.58
N ARG A 253 31.42 -6.09 -10.16
CA ARG A 253 32.22 -7.02 -10.97
C ARG A 253 32.79 -6.32 -12.20
N LYS A 254 31.96 -5.61 -12.98
CA LYS A 254 32.42 -4.85 -14.15
C LYS A 254 33.46 -3.80 -13.75
N ARG A 255 33.25 -3.06 -12.66
CA ARG A 255 34.22 -2.08 -12.14
C ARG A 255 35.56 -2.73 -11.79
N ALA A 256 35.57 -3.92 -11.20
CA ALA A 256 36.80 -4.65 -10.89
C ALA A 256 37.52 -5.15 -12.17
N GLU A 257 36.77 -5.66 -13.15
CA GLU A 257 37.32 -6.12 -14.43
C GLU A 257 37.97 -4.97 -15.22
N PHE A 258 37.33 -3.81 -15.34
CA PHE A 258 37.86 -2.68 -16.11
C PHE A 258 38.82 -1.78 -15.32
N GLY A 259 38.68 -1.71 -13.99
CA GLY A 259 39.58 -0.95 -13.12
C GLY A 259 40.98 -1.58 -12.99
N GLY A 260 41.09 -2.91 -13.11
CA GLY A 260 42.38 -3.61 -13.12
C GLY A 260 43.17 -3.44 -14.42
N VAL A 261 42.50 -3.14 -15.53
CA VAL A 261 43.13 -2.98 -16.86
C VAL A 261 43.74 -1.58 -17.05
N ALA A 262 43.26 -0.57 -16.32
CA ALA A 262 43.79 0.80 -16.40
C ALA A 262 45.06 1.04 -15.56
N ALA A 263 45.51 0.05 -14.79
CA ALA A 263 46.66 0.15 -13.88
C ALA A 263 47.95 -0.51 -14.40
N VAL A 264 47.99 -0.91 -15.68
CA VAL A 264 49.17 -1.46 -16.38
C VAL A 264 49.56 -0.53 -17.52
#